data_AF-N8Z5C9-F1
#
_entry.id   AF-N8Z5C9-F1
#
_cell.length_a   1.000
_cell.length_b   1.000
_cell.length_c   1.000
_cell.angle_alpha   90.00
_cell.angle_beta   90.00
_cell.angle_gamma   90.00
#
_symmetry.space_group_name_H-M   'P 1'
#
loop_
_entity.id
_entity.type
_entity.pdbx_description
1 polymer ?
#
loop_
_entity_poly.entity_id
_entity_poly.type
_entity_poly.pdbx_seq_one_letter_code
_entity_poly.pdbx_strand_id
1 'polypeptide(L)'
;MNSSITPPQLPRLHERNQTLSVLHGIYAGLLIFSGAVFLYLESQQRTASTISLGLVILLMLVLIYFNIQAALKVKKGQGEGRTLSRVMAVLMLLSFPVGTVLGAIALWKSSAKQWEA
;
A
#
# COMPACT_ATOMS: atom_id res chain seq x y z
N MET A 1 -28.94 39.75 -35.51
CA MET A 1 -27.71 39.40 -34.76
C MET A 1 -28.08 38.31 -33.78
N ASN A 2 -27.71 37.05 -34.06
CA ASN A 2 -27.97 35.94 -33.13
C ASN A 2 -26.90 35.93 -32.05
N SER A 3 -27.25 36.33 -30.84
CA SER A 3 -26.42 36.18 -29.66
C SER A 3 -26.37 34.71 -29.26
N SER A 4 -25.33 34.00 -29.68
CA SER A 4 -25.05 32.64 -29.20
C SER A 4 -24.66 32.72 -27.72
N ILE A 5 -25.64 32.49 -26.84
CA ILE A 5 -25.42 32.32 -25.41
C ILE A 5 -24.63 31.03 -25.22
N THR A 6 -23.34 31.13 -24.97
CA THR A 6 -22.53 29.97 -24.58
C THR A 6 -22.98 29.50 -23.20
N PRO A 7 -23.41 28.24 -23.04
CA PRO A 7 -23.81 27.72 -21.74
C PRO A 7 -22.62 27.76 -20.77
N PRO A 8 -22.87 27.97 -19.46
CA PRO A 8 -21.81 27.98 -18.47
C PRO A 8 -21.07 26.64 -18.49
N GLN A 9 -19.74 26.68 -18.70
CA GLN A 9 -18.93 25.48 -18.60
C GLN A 9 -18.92 25.02 -17.15
N LEU A 10 -19.56 23.88 -16.89
CA LEU A 10 -19.43 23.19 -15.61
C LEU A 10 -17.93 22.97 -15.34
N PRO A 11 -17.45 23.20 -14.10
CA PRO A 11 -16.08 22.84 -13.75
C PRO A 11 -15.91 21.36 -14.11
N ARG A 12 -15.03 21.05 -15.07
CA ARG A 12 -14.64 19.66 -15.29
C ARG A 12 -14.00 19.21 -13.98
N LEU A 13 -14.75 18.47 -13.18
CA LEU A 13 -14.22 17.57 -12.17
C LEU A 13 -13.37 16.55 -12.92
N HIS A 14 -12.15 16.95 -13.26
CA HIS A 14 -11.16 16.06 -13.82
C HIS A 14 -10.83 15.09 -12.69
N GLU A 15 -11.50 13.94 -12.67
CA GLU A 15 -11.27 12.85 -11.73
C GLU A 15 -9.85 12.35 -11.93
N ARG A 16 -8.90 13.04 -11.29
CA ARG A 16 -7.49 12.97 -11.61
C ARG A 16 -6.94 11.66 -11.04
N ASN A 17 -6.64 10.72 -11.94
CA ASN A 17 -6.01 9.41 -11.70
C ASN A 17 -6.62 8.58 -10.55
N GLN A 18 -7.94 8.38 -10.59
CA GLN A 18 -8.63 7.49 -9.64
C GLN A 18 -8.03 6.08 -9.60
N THR A 19 -7.67 5.50 -10.75
CA THR A 19 -7.06 4.16 -10.81
C THR A 19 -5.81 4.05 -9.94
N LEU A 20 -4.92 5.04 -10.03
CA LEU A 20 -3.66 5.05 -9.28
C LEU A 20 -3.90 5.29 -7.78
N SER A 21 -4.91 6.12 -7.44
CA SER A 21 -5.36 6.27 -6.06
C SER A 21 -5.90 4.95 -5.48
N VAL A 22 -6.69 4.22 -6.25
CA VAL A 22 -7.26 2.93 -5.84
C VAL A 22 -6.14 1.90 -5.64
N LEU A 23 -5.15 1.84 -6.54
CA LEU A 23 -4.00 0.93 -6.41
C LEU A 23 -3.23 1.14 -5.10
N HIS A 24 -2.91 2.38 -4.76
CA HIS A 24 -2.25 2.68 -3.49
C HIS A 24 -3.13 2.34 -2.27
N GLY A 25 -4.45 2.55 -2.38
CA GLY A 25 -5.41 2.15 -1.34
C GLY A 25 -5.44 0.64 -1.11
N ILE A 26 -5.51 -0.15 -2.19
CA ILE A 26 -5.48 -1.63 -2.13
C ILE A 26 -4.17 -2.09 -1.48
N TYR A 27 -3.03 -1.55 -1.92
CA TYR A 27 -1.75 -1.95 -1.39
C TYR A 27 -1.58 -1.56 0.09
N ALA A 28 -2.05 -0.38 0.51
CA ALA A 28 -2.10 -0.02 1.93
C ALA A 28 -2.97 -1.01 2.74
N GLY A 29 -4.12 -1.41 2.20
CA GLY A 29 -4.98 -2.44 2.81
C GLY A 29 -4.29 -3.80 2.95
N LEU A 30 -3.58 -4.24 1.91
CA LEU A 30 -2.79 -5.47 1.94
C LEU A 30 -1.68 -5.40 3.00
N LEU A 31 -0.96 -4.29 3.08
CA LEU A 31 0.05 -4.09 4.12
C LEU A 31 -0.56 -4.20 5.52
N ILE A 32 -1.68 -3.52 5.78
CA ILE A 32 -2.39 -3.59 7.09
C ILE A 32 -2.76 -5.04 7.42
N PHE A 33 -3.34 -5.76 6.45
CA PHE A 33 -3.72 -7.16 6.63
C PHE A 33 -2.50 -8.05 6.92
N SER A 34 -1.43 -7.92 6.14
CA SER A 34 -0.18 -8.66 6.38
C SER A 34 0.42 -8.37 7.75
N GLY A 35 0.37 -7.12 8.22
CA GLY A 35 0.80 -6.78 9.58
C GLY A 35 -0.04 -7.43 10.67
N ALA A 36 -1.37 -7.45 10.50
CA ALA A 36 -2.25 -8.12 11.44
C ALA A 36 -1.96 -9.63 11.53
N VAL A 37 -1.75 -10.28 10.38
CA VAL A 37 -1.34 -11.70 10.32
C VAL A 37 0.00 -11.91 10.99
N PHE A 38 1.00 -11.07 10.70
CA PHE A 38 2.31 -11.13 11.32
C PHE A 38 2.25 -11.00 12.85
N LEU A 39 1.52 -10.00 13.35
CA LEU A 39 1.33 -9.80 14.80
C LEU A 39 0.61 -10.98 15.45
N TYR A 40 -0.40 -11.55 14.77
CA TYR A 40 -1.09 -12.74 15.24
C TYR A 40 -0.13 -13.93 15.37
N LEU A 41 0.67 -14.21 14.35
CA LEU A 41 1.66 -15.30 14.37
C LEU A 41 2.73 -15.09 15.43
N GLU A 42 3.26 -13.87 15.52
CA GLU A 42 4.26 -13.49 16.53
C GLU A 42 3.69 -13.60 17.95
N SER A 43 2.41 -13.26 18.17
CA SER A 43 1.78 -13.39 19.49
C SER A 43 1.71 -14.83 19.99
N GLN A 44 1.63 -15.79 19.07
CA GLN A 44 1.58 -17.23 19.36
C GLN A 44 2.97 -17.82 19.59
N GLN A 45 3.96 -17.39 18.81
CA GLN A 45 5.31 -17.96 18.84
C GLN A 45 6.25 -17.26 19.82
N ARG A 46 6.07 -15.95 20.04
CA ARG A 46 6.92 -15.06 20.86
C ARG A 46 8.42 -15.27 20.62
N THR A 47 8.80 -15.32 19.35
CA THR A 47 10.17 -15.64 18.92
C THR A 47 10.99 -14.40 18.60
N ALA A 48 10.35 -13.29 18.20
CA ALA A 48 11.03 -12.06 17.84
C ALA A 48 11.40 -11.23 19.08
N SER A 49 12.59 -10.62 19.06
CA SER A 49 12.97 -9.63 20.06
C SER A 49 12.08 -8.38 19.94
N THR A 50 11.80 -7.72 21.07
CA THR A 50 10.95 -6.52 21.12
C THR A 50 11.45 -5.40 20.20
N ILE A 51 12.78 -5.24 20.09
CA ILE A 51 13.40 -4.24 19.21
C ILE A 51 13.14 -4.59 17.74
N SER A 52 13.33 -5.84 17.35
CA SER A 52 13.08 -6.31 15.97
C SER A 52 11.61 -6.13 15.61
N LEU A 53 10.71 -6.55 16.50
CA LEU A 53 9.27 -6.40 16.33
C LEU A 53 8.88 -4.92 16.14
N GLY A 54 9.40 -4.04 17.00
CA GLY A 54 9.17 -2.60 16.91
C GLY A 54 9.64 -2.01 15.58
N LEU A 55 10.82 -2.41 15.09
CA LEU A 55 11.36 -1.93 13.83
C LEU A 55 10.52 -2.38 12.62
N VAL A 56 10.07 -3.64 12.61
CA VAL A 56 9.20 -4.16 11.54
C VAL A 56 7.86 -3.43 11.51
N ILE A 57 7.24 -3.22 12.68
CA ILE A 57 5.98 -2.47 12.79
C ILE A 57 6.17 -1.04 12.31
N LEU A 58 7.25 -0.37 12.71
CA LEU A 58 7.55 1.00 12.30
C LEU A 58 7.70 1.10 10.78
N LEU A 59 8.49 0.22 10.17
CA LEU A 59 8.69 0.18 8.72
C LEU A 59 7.36 -0.02 7.99
N MET A 60 6.53 -0.93 8.49
CA MET A 60 5.19 -1.17 7.97
C MET A 60 4.30 0.08 8.02
N LEU A 61 4.26 0.77 9.17
CA LEU A 61 3.47 1.99 9.34
C LEU A 61 3.92 3.10 8.39
N VAL A 62 5.24 3.24 8.19
CA VAL A 62 5.81 4.20 7.22
C VAL A 62 5.34 3.88 5.79
N LEU A 63 5.38 2.61 5.38
CA LEU A 63 4.93 2.19 4.05
C LEU A 63 3.41 2.40 3.85
N ILE A 64 2.60 2.10 4.87
CA ILE A 64 1.15 2.35 4.85
C ILE A 64 0.88 3.85 4.72
N TYR A 65 1.53 4.67 5.55
CA TYR A 65 1.38 6.12 5.55
C TYR A 65 1.70 6.72 4.16
N PHE A 66 2.82 6.32 3.55
CA PHE A 66 3.20 6.85 2.24
C PHE A 66 2.27 6.40 1.12
N ASN A 67 1.72 5.18 1.17
CA ASN A 67 0.70 4.75 0.21
C ASN A 67 -0.60 5.53 0.36
N ILE A 68 -1.06 5.78 1.60
CA ILE A 68 -2.24 6.62 1.84
C ILE A 68 -2.00 8.05 1.31
N GLN A 69 -0.83 8.63 1.59
CA GLN A 69 -0.47 9.96 1.08
C GLN A 69 -0.40 10.00 -0.44
N ALA A 70 0.21 8.98 -1.08
CA ALA A 70 0.23 8.87 -2.53
C ALA A 70 -1.18 8.81 -3.10
N ALA A 71 -2.07 7.99 -2.52
CA ALA A 71 -3.46 7.90 -2.94
C ALA A 71 -4.17 9.26 -2.88
N LEU A 72 -4.09 9.94 -1.74
CA LEU A 72 -4.73 11.25 -1.52
C LEU A 72 -4.17 12.33 -2.45
N LYS A 73 -2.85 12.42 -2.59
CA LYS A 73 -2.19 13.45 -3.43
C LYS A 73 -2.42 13.22 -4.92
N VAL A 74 -2.43 11.96 -5.38
CA VAL A 74 -2.74 11.60 -6.77
C VAL A 74 -4.20 11.92 -7.10
N LYS A 75 -5.14 11.59 -6.20
CA LYS A 75 -6.57 11.93 -6.35
C LYS A 75 -6.79 13.44 -6.46
N LYS A 76 -5.97 14.25 -5.78
CA LYS A 76 -5.97 15.72 -5.84
C LYS A 76 -5.20 16.28 -7.04
N GLY A 77 -4.52 15.45 -7.83
CA GLY A 77 -3.74 15.88 -8.99
C GLY A 77 -2.48 16.68 -8.67
N GLN A 78 -1.93 16.54 -7.46
CA GLN A 78 -0.73 17.27 -7.03
C GLN A 78 0.54 16.69 -7.68
N GLY A 79 1.43 17.55 -8.17
CA GLY A 79 2.69 17.14 -8.81
C GLY A 79 3.58 16.29 -7.90
N GLU A 80 3.65 16.62 -6.61
CA GLU A 80 4.34 15.82 -5.60
C GLU A 80 3.76 14.41 -5.46
N GLY A 81 2.44 14.27 -5.60
CA GLY A 81 1.76 12.97 -5.56
C GLY A 81 2.21 12.05 -6.69
N ARG A 82 2.56 12.61 -7.86
CA ARG A 82 3.10 11.84 -8.99
C ARG A 82 4.47 11.27 -8.69
N THR A 83 5.37 12.05 -8.09
CA THR A 83 6.72 11.59 -7.72
C THR A 83 6.66 10.56 -6.61
N LEU A 84 5.89 10.84 -5.55
CA LEU A 84 5.70 9.90 -4.44
C LEU A 84 5.09 8.58 -4.93
N SER A 85 4.07 8.65 -5.78
CA SER A 85 3.44 7.46 -6.36
C SER A 85 4.42 6.60 -7.17
N ARG A 86 5.33 7.21 -7.94
CA ARG A 86 6.36 6.48 -8.67
C ARG A 86 7.33 5.75 -7.76
N VAL A 87 7.81 6.42 -6.71
CA VAL A 87 8.69 5.80 -5.71
C VAL A 87 7.99 4.61 -5.06
N MET A 88 6.74 4.81 -4.61
CA MET A 88 5.96 3.74 -4.01
C MET A 88 5.66 2.61 -4.99
N ALA A 89 5.39 2.90 -6.26
CA ALA A 89 5.17 1.88 -7.29
C ALA A 89 6.40 0.99 -7.50
N VAL A 90 7.62 1.56 -7.49
CA VAL A 90 8.87 0.78 -7.57
C VAL A 90 9.01 -0.15 -6.36
N LEU A 91 8.71 0.33 -5.16
CA LEU A 91 8.72 -0.51 -3.94
C LEU A 91 7.64 -1.60 -3.99
N MET A 92 6.46 -1.28 -4.56
CA MET A 92 5.38 -2.24 -4.76
C MET A 92 5.77 -3.36 -5.72
N LEU A 93 6.53 -3.08 -6.78
CA LEU A 93 7.02 -4.10 -7.72
C LEU A 93 7.90 -5.16 -7.03
N LEU A 94 8.66 -4.77 -6.01
CA LEU A 94 9.47 -5.69 -5.20
C LEU A 94 8.61 -6.51 -4.23
N SER A 95 7.37 -6.10 -3.99
CA SER A 95 6.50 -6.67 -2.95
C SER A 95 5.40 -7.57 -3.50
N PHE A 96 4.61 -7.09 -4.46
CA PHE A 96 3.48 -7.83 -5.01
C PHE A 96 3.63 -7.99 -6.53
N PRO A 97 3.39 -9.19 -7.10
CA PRO A 97 3.00 -10.44 -6.44
C PRO A 97 4.18 -11.26 -5.89
N VAL A 98 5.43 -10.90 -6.24
CA VAL A 98 6.63 -11.71 -5.95
C VAL A 98 6.81 -11.96 -4.46
N GLY A 99 6.79 -10.91 -3.64
CA GLY A 99 6.91 -11.02 -2.18
C GLY A 99 5.72 -11.75 -1.53
N THR A 100 4.52 -11.71 -2.12
CA THR A 100 3.38 -12.50 -1.62
C THR A 100 3.61 -14.00 -1.80
N VAL A 101 4.12 -14.42 -2.96
CA VAL A 101 4.43 -15.84 -3.21
C VAL A 101 5.58 -16.30 -2.29
N LEU A 102 6.67 -15.53 -2.22
CA LEU A 102 7.80 -15.85 -1.35
C LEU A 102 7.39 -15.88 0.13
N GLY A 103 6.56 -14.93 0.55
CA GLY A 103 6.01 -14.87 1.91
C GLY A 103 5.13 -16.06 2.24
N ALA A 104 4.26 -16.50 1.33
CA ALA A 104 3.42 -17.69 1.53
C ALA A 104 4.28 -18.96 1.69
N ILE A 105 5.33 -19.11 0.88
CA ILE A 105 6.27 -20.24 1.00
C ILE A 105 7.01 -20.17 2.35
N ALA A 106 7.50 -18.99 2.73
CA ALA A 106 8.18 -18.79 4.01
C ALA A 106 7.25 -19.12 5.18
N LEU A 107 6.00 -18.64 5.18
CA LEU A 107 5.00 -18.94 6.20
C LEU A 107 4.68 -20.44 6.29
N TRP A 108 4.60 -21.12 5.15
CA TRP A 108 4.38 -22.56 5.12
C TRP A 108 5.58 -23.30 5.74
N LYS A 109 6.80 -22.93 5.37
CA LYS A 109 8.03 -23.54 5.90
C LYS A 109 8.31 -23.19 7.35
N SER A 110 7.89 -22.03 7.83
CA SER A 110 8.01 -21.63 9.24
C SER A 110 6.88 -22.18 10.13
N SER A 111 5.97 -23.00 9.59
CA SER A 111 4.95 -23.66 10.40
C SER A 111 5.55 -24.78 11.24
N ALA A 112 4.99 -25.02 12.43
CA ALA A 112 5.47 -26.04 13.36
C ALA A 112 5.59 -27.45 12.73
N LYS A 113 4.72 -27.77 11.75
CA LYS A 113 4.71 -29.05 11.03
C LYS A 113 5.91 -29.22 10.07
N GLN A 114 6.49 -28.13 9.57
CA GLN A 114 7.58 -28.14 8.60
C GLN A 114 8.92 -27.73 9.20
N TRP A 115 8.92 -27.12 10.38
CA TRP A 115 10.12 -26.63 11.04
C TRP A 115 11.08 -27.74 11.51
N GLU A 116 10.53 -28.87 11.94
CA GLU A 116 11.30 -30.03 12.48
C GLU A 116 11.33 -31.25 11.54
N ALA A 117 10.75 -31.14 10.34
CA ALA A 117 10.63 -32.22 9.35
C ALA A 117 11.76 -32.19 8.32
#